data_AF-A0A0W0VH91-F1
#
_entry.id   AF-A0A0W0VH91-F1
#
_cell.length_a   1.000
_cell.length_b   1.000
_cell.length_c   1.000
_cell.angle_alpha   90.00
_cell.angle_beta   90.00
_cell.angle_gamma   90.00
#
_symmetry.space_group_name_H-M   'P 1'
#
loop_
_entity.id
_entity.type
_entity.pdbx_description
1 polymer ?
#
loop_
_entity_poly.entity_id
_entity_poly.type
_entity_poly.pdbx_seq_one_letter_code
_entity_poly.pdbx_strand_id
1 'polypeptide(L)'
;MGCALEFPESVVRVEFCGQGDKQKIIIDVLTKHSEMDINKLALALGVSVKKLRNICDGKNFLVGEQADSLLQLFLMFLSRQFFHKCTLIRSFMD
;
A
#
# COMPACT_ATOMS: atom_id res chain seq x y z
N MET A 1 -0.03 -11.65 -6.90
CA MET A 1 0.89 -10.53 -7.19
C MET A 1 1.48 -10.04 -5.88
N GLY A 2 2.80 -9.84 -5.80
CA GLY A 2 3.49 -9.42 -4.58
C GLY A 2 4.55 -8.36 -4.91
N CYS A 3 4.70 -7.36 -4.05
CA CYS A 3 5.78 -6.37 -4.19
C CYS A 3 6.97 -6.76 -3.29
N ALA A 4 8.19 -6.59 -3.80
CA ALA A 4 9.41 -6.76 -3.02
C ALA A 4 10.10 -5.41 -2.84
N LEU A 5 10.71 -5.20 -1.68
CA LEU A 5 11.63 -4.10 -1.44
C LEU A 5 13.04 -4.65 -1.64
N GLU A 6 13.74 -4.13 -2.64
CA GLU A 6 15.11 -4.53 -2.94
C GLU A 6 16.08 -3.52 -2.36
N PHE A 7 16.95 -3.99 -1.46
CA PHE A 7 18.08 -3.24 -0.94
C PHE A 7 19.35 -3.71 -1.66
N PRO A 8 20.38 -2.86 -1.80
CA PRO A 8 21.62 -3.21 -2.49
C PRO A 8 22.30 -4.49 -1.97
N GLU A 9 22.02 -4.87 -0.72
CA GLU A 9 22.62 -6.01 -0.04
C GLU A 9 21.61 -7.14 0.27
N SER A 10 20.31 -6.94 0.04
CA SER A 10 19.28 -7.93 0.38
C SER A 10 17.92 -7.68 -0.29
N VAL A 11 17.26 -8.73 -0.77
CA VAL A 11 15.86 -8.67 -1.22
C VAL A 11 14.93 -8.96 -0.03
N VAL A 12 14.18 -7.96 0.43
CA VAL A 12 13.12 -8.16 1.44
C VAL A 12 11.80 -8.33 0.71
N ARG A 13 11.31 -9.58 0.64
CA ARG A 13 9.95 -9.87 0.18
C ARG A 13 8.98 -9.58 1.32
N VAL A 14 8.11 -8.59 1.16
CA VAL A 14 7.08 -8.28 2.14
C VAL A 14 5.71 -8.53 1.54
N GLU A 15 4.98 -9.46 2.14
CA GLU A 15 3.66 -9.87 1.67
C GLU A 15 2.57 -9.08 2.41
N PHE A 16 2.16 -7.98 1.78
CA PHE A 16 1.20 -7.03 2.37
C PHE A 16 -0.27 -7.34 2.03
N CYS A 17 -0.55 -8.04 0.93
CA CYS A 17 -1.90 -8.09 0.33
C CYS A 17 -2.84 -9.20 0.86
N GLY A 18 -2.45 -9.99 1.86
CA GLY A 18 -3.20 -11.19 2.26
C GLY A 18 -4.20 -11.06 3.43
N GLN A 19 -4.14 -10.00 4.23
CA GLN A 19 -4.96 -9.88 5.46
C GLN A 19 -5.47 -8.45 5.66
N GLY A 20 -6.77 -8.29 5.94
CA GLY A 20 -7.43 -6.97 6.07
C GLY A 20 -6.79 -6.06 7.10
N ASP A 21 -6.29 -6.61 8.21
CA ASP A 21 -5.60 -5.84 9.26
C ASP A 21 -4.32 -5.16 8.74
N LYS A 22 -3.60 -5.79 7.80
CA LYS A 22 -2.41 -5.20 7.17
C LYS A 22 -2.77 -4.01 6.29
N GLN A 23 -3.87 -4.13 5.53
CA GLN A 23 -4.35 -3.02 4.68
C GLN A 23 -4.88 -1.86 5.50
N LYS A 24 -5.53 -2.12 6.64
CA LYS A 24 -5.91 -1.08 7.60
C LYS A 24 -4.69 -0.29 8.06
N ILE A 25 -3.61 -0.96 8.46
CA ILE A 25 -2.37 -0.28 8.89
C ILE A 25 -1.83 0.60 7.78
N ILE A 26 -1.79 0.10 6.54
CA ILE A 26 -1.33 0.88 5.39
C ILE A 26 -2.21 2.12 5.15
N ILE A 27 -3.54 1.95 5.16
CA ILE A 27 -4.50 3.06 4.97
C ILE A 27 -4.31 4.10 6.07
N ASP A 28 -4.18 3.67 7.33
CA ASP A 28 -3.95 4.57 8.46
C ASP A 28 -2.63 5.32 8.32
N VAL A 29 -1.55 4.66 7.92
CA VAL A 29 -0.25 5.32 7.71
C VAL A 29 -0.36 6.37 6.60
N LEU A 30 -0.91 6.00 5.45
CA LEU A 30 -1.08 6.92 4.33
C LEU A 30 -1.97 8.11 4.71
N THR A 31 -3.08 7.88 5.40
CA THR A 31 -4.04 8.96 5.69
C THR A 31 -3.67 9.85 6.86
N LYS A 32 -2.89 9.35 7.83
CA LYS A 32 -2.47 10.11 9.02
C LYS A 32 -1.11 10.77 8.88
N HIS A 33 -0.20 10.18 8.11
CA HIS A 33 1.20 10.62 8.04
C HIS A 33 1.61 11.15 6.66
N SER A 34 0.72 11.15 5.68
CA SER A 34 0.92 11.80 4.39
C SER A 34 -0.13 12.89 4.12
N GLU A 35 0.05 13.70 3.08
CA GLU A 35 -0.93 14.69 2.62
C GLU A 35 -2.12 14.07 1.85
N MET A 36 -2.19 12.74 1.81
CA MET A 36 -3.23 11.97 1.12
C MET A 36 -4.36 11.61 2.07
N ASP A 37 -5.39 12.47 2.14
CA ASP A 37 -6.60 12.16 2.90
C ASP A 37 -7.37 10.96 2.30
N ILE A 38 -8.33 10.43 3.07
CA ILE A 38 -9.08 9.22 2.70
C ILE A 38 -9.87 9.36 1.39
N ASN A 39 -10.28 10.58 0.99
CA ASN A 39 -10.98 10.80 -0.27
C ASN A 39 -10.00 10.74 -1.45
N LYS A 40 -8.83 11.36 -1.32
CA LYS A 40 -7.75 11.27 -2.32
C LYS A 40 -7.28 9.82 -2.48
N LEU A 41 -7.14 9.09 -1.38
CA LEU A 41 -6.78 7.67 -1.42
C LEU A 41 -7.86 6.83 -2.12
N ALA A 42 -9.13 7.07 -1.81
CA ALA A 42 -10.24 6.38 -2.47
C ALA A 42 -10.25 6.62 -4.00
N LEU A 43 -10.02 7.88 -4.41
CA LEU A 43 -9.91 8.26 -5.81
C LEU A 43 -8.73 7.57 -6.50
N ALA A 44 -7.53 7.59 -5.88
CA ALA A 44 -6.33 6.97 -6.42
C ALA A 44 -6.47 5.44 -6.60
N LEU A 45 -7.26 4.80 -5.74
CA LEU A 45 -7.51 3.36 -5.77
C LEU A 45 -8.74 2.97 -6.61
N GLY A 46 -9.48 3.94 -7.16
CA GLY A 46 -10.73 3.67 -7.89
C GLY A 46 -11.81 2.99 -7.03
N VAL A 47 -11.87 3.30 -5.73
CA VAL A 47 -12.86 2.74 -4.80
C VAL A 47 -13.66 3.83 -4.11
N SER A 48 -14.78 3.45 -3.49
CA SER A 48 -15.52 4.38 -2.64
C SER A 48 -14.84 4.56 -1.28
N VAL A 49 -14.97 5.75 -0.69
CA VAL A 49 -14.52 6.03 0.70
C VAL A 49 -15.17 5.06 1.69
N LYS A 50 -16.43 4.67 1.45
CA LYS A 50 -17.13 3.66 2.26
C LYS A 50 -16.40 2.32 2.25
N LYS A 51 -15.84 1.90 1.12
CA LYS A 51 -15.03 0.67 1.04
C LYS A 51 -13.79 0.78 1.90
N LEU A 52 -13.06 1.90 1.84
CA LEU A 52 -11.89 2.12 2.69
C LEU A 52 -12.24 2.12 4.19
N ARG A 53 -13.33 2.79 4.59
CA ARG A 53 -13.80 2.76 5.98
C ARG A 53 -14.16 1.34 6.45
N ASN A 54 -14.81 0.55 5.60
CA ASN A 54 -15.10 -0.85 5.92
C ASN A 54 -13.82 -1.68 6.13
N ILE A 55 -12.73 -1.35 5.41
CA ILE A 55 -11.42 -1.99 5.62
C ILE A 55 -10.81 -1.56 6.95
N CYS A 56 -10.87 -0.27 7.30
CA CYS A 56 -10.43 0.23 8.61
C CYS A 56 -11.21 -0.40 9.78
N ASP A 57 -12.47 -0.76 9.54
CA ASP A 57 -13.33 -1.49 10.48
C ASP A 57 -13.07 -3.01 10.52
N GLY A 58 -12.17 -3.54 9.69
CA GLY A 58 -11.88 -4.98 9.58
C GLY A 58 -12.98 -5.80 8.89
N LYS A 59 -13.93 -5.14 8.22
CA LYS A 59 -15.11 -5.76 7.59
C LYS A 59 -14.90 -6.08 6.11
N ASN A 60 -13.80 -5.65 5.51
CA ASN A 60 -13.50 -5.83 4.09
C ASN A 60 -11.98 -5.72 3.84
N PHE A 61 -11.55 -6.03 2.62
CA PHE A 61 -10.20 -5.82 2.12
C PHE A 61 -10.20 -5.59 0.60
N LEU A 62 -9.19 -4.92 0.08
CA LEU A 62 -8.90 -4.79 -1.34
C LEU A 62 -8.27 -6.08 -1.85
N VAL A 63 -8.51 -6.38 -3.13
CA VAL A 63 -7.94 -7.53 -3.83
C VAL A 63 -7.51 -7.11 -5.24
N GLY A 64 -6.61 -7.89 -5.84
CA GLY A 64 -6.08 -7.63 -7.18
C GLY A 64 -5.44 -6.25 -7.30
N GLU A 65 -5.72 -5.57 -8.40
CA GLU A 65 -5.11 -4.27 -8.74
C GLU A 65 -5.29 -3.20 -7.65
N GLN A 66 -6.40 -3.21 -6.92
CA GLN A 66 -6.65 -2.26 -5.83
C GLN A 66 -5.71 -2.49 -4.64
N ALA A 67 -5.43 -3.75 -4.31
CA ALA A 67 -4.50 -4.10 -3.24
C ALA A 67 -3.06 -3.76 -3.64
N ASP A 68 -2.70 -4.07 -4.89
CA ASP A 68 -1.38 -3.76 -5.43
C ASP A 68 -1.13 -2.24 -5.48
N SER A 69 -2.14 -1.47 -5.90
CA SER A 69 -2.09 0.00 -5.92
C SER A 69 -1.93 0.60 -4.52
N LEU A 70 -2.67 0.09 -3.53
CA LEU A 70 -2.54 0.53 -2.12
C LEU A 70 -1.11 0.30 -1.62
N LEU A 71 -0.53 -0.85 -1.94
CA LEU A 71 0.83 -1.18 -1.55
C LEU A 71 1.87 -0.27 -2.22
N GLN A 72 1.72 0.04 -3.51
CA GLN A 72 2.68 0.93 -4.17
C GLN A 72 2.61 2.35 -3.63
N LEU A 73 1.42 2.87 -3.36
CA LEU A 73 1.27 4.17 -2.72
C LEU A 73 1.97 4.21 -1.37
N PHE A 74 1.84 3.14 -0.57
CA PHE A 74 2.55 2.99 0.69
C PHE A 74 4.07 2.98 0.52
N LEU A 75 4.57 2.22 -0.45
CA LEU A 75 6.01 2.14 -0.70
C LEU A 75 6.58 3.46 -1.25
N MET A 76 5.82 4.20 -2.07
CA MET A 76 6.18 5.55 -2.53
C MET A 76 6.22 6.56 -1.38
N PHE A 77 5.27 6.44 -0.44
CA PHE A 77 5.28 7.24 0.78
C PHE A 77 6.53 6.92 1.63
N LEU A 78 6.80 5.64 1.86
CA LEU A 78 7.98 5.20 2.60
C LEU A 78 9.29 5.61 1.92
N SER A 79 9.38 5.51 0.59
CA SER A 79 10.60 5.91 -0.13
C SER A 79 10.84 7.41 -0.01
N ARG A 80 9.79 8.24 -0.13
CA ARG A 80 9.88 9.69 0.08
C ARG A 80 10.32 10.06 1.50
N GLN A 81 9.85 9.33 2.51
CA GLN A 81 10.15 9.60 3.92
C GLN A 81 11.51 9.04 4.38
N PHE A 82 11.89 7.84 3.94
CA PHE A 82 13.02 7.09 4.49
C PHE A 82 14.18 6.89 3.52
N PHE A 83 13.99 7.10 2.22
CA PHE A 83 14.99 6.70 1.24
C PHE A 83 15.26 7.76 0.18
N HIS A 84 16.24 8.61 0.47
CA HIS A 84 17.01 9.31 -0.58
C HIS A 84 17.87 8.34 -1.43
N LYS A 85 17.81 7.02 -1.19
CA LYS A 85 18.74 6.00 -1.75
C LYS A 85 18.11 4.64 -2.18
N CYS A 86 16.79 4.48 -2.26
CA CYS A 86 16.19 3.19 -2.69
C CYS A 86 15.36 3.33 -3.98
N THR A 87 15.48 2.31 -4.83
CA THR A 87 14.73 2.16 -6.08
C THR A 87 13.65 1.11 -5.88
N LEU A 88 12.41 1.46 -6.22
CA LEU A 88 11.28 0.53 -6.15
C LEU A 88 11.14 -0.23 -7.47
N ILE A 89 11.22 -1.56 -7.42
CA ILE A 89 11.10 -2.43 -8.58
C ILE A 89 9.81 -3.26 -8.44
N ARG A 90 8.96 -3.22 -9.47
CA ARG A 90 7.80 -4.11 -9.61
C ARG A 90 8.22 -5.32 -10.41
N SER A 91 8.03 -6.53 -9.87
CA SER A 91 8.19 -7.78 -10.60
C SER A 91 6.82 -8.44 -10.74
N PHE A 92 6.41 -8.66 -11.98
CA PHE A 92 5.30 -9.53 -12.31
C PHE A 92 5.91 -10.91 -12.52
N MET A 93 5.77 -11.81 -11.55
CA MET A 93 6.06 -13.23 -11.79
C MET A 93 4.81 -13.86 -12.40
N ASP A 94 4.98 -14.46 -13.57
CA ASP A 94 3.99 -15.29 -14.27
C ASP A 94 3.57 -16.50 -13.43
#